data_AF-A0A817TX35-F1
#
_entry.id   AF-A0A817TX35-F1
#
_cell.length_a   1.000
_cell.length_b   1.000
_cell.length_c   1.000
_cell.angle_alpha   90.00
_cell.angle_beta   90.00
_cell.angle_gamma   90.00
#
_symmetry.space_group_name_H-M   'P 1'
#
loop_
_entity.id
_entity.type
_entity.pdbx_description
1 polymer ?
#
loop_
_entity_poly.entity_id
_entity_poly.type
_entity_poly.pdbx_seq_one_letter_code
_entity_poly.pdbx_strand_id
1 'polypeptide(L)'
;MFQLKQLVLFILIVLMIELTVAVKDFPQILTKAYNQTLNVSSTAILTCHIRDLGEHHVTWFKHDSSTFLSYPLTVGKELFTTDKRYSISSYSTSMRESYWSLEIYQLNLSDEGTYLCQIANRRATASVPIFLHIQIPMILSPSNLYVEPGTNVKLNCSILIDNENNQSLLLPINWFFLSNQFNKTKPDDIHVRKRLINNSLHSYLIIHHAQTYHSGIWTCVYRRQRRTAKLIVEKDVLQRQRISALLSNNSQRHSSLSNCLLFIMCIVYNRLVFV
;
A
#
# COMPACT_ATOMS: atom_id res chain seq x y z
N MET A 1 26.77 -63.77 -0.57
CA MET A 1 26.82 -62.40 -1.13
C MET A 1 25.52 -61.97 -1.81
N PHE A 2 24.76 -62.88 -2.45
CA PHE A 2 23.51 -62.55 -3.17
C PHE A 2 22.34 -62.14 -2.24
N GLN A 3 22.15 -62.86 -1.12
CA GLN A 3 21.11 -62.60 -0.11
C GLN A 3 21.26 -61.22 0.58
N LEU A 4 22.51 -60.80 0.86
CA LEU A 4 22.77 -59.50 1.49
C LEU A 4 22.44 -58.33 0.55
N LYS A 5 22.76 -58.46 -0.75
CA LYS A 5 22.42 -57.45 -1.75
C LYS A 5 20.91 -57.29 -1.93
N GLN A 6 20.17 -58.40 -1.91
CA GLN A 6 18.71 -58.41 -2.04
C GLN A 6 18.00 -57.84 -0.81
N LEU A 7 18.52 -58.14 0.40
CA LEU A 7 18.04 -57.55 1.65
C LEU A 7 18.30 -56.03 1.70
N VAL A 8 19.49 -55.58 1.32
CA VAL A 8 19.82 -54.15 1.22
C VAL A 8 18.91 -53.45 0.22
N LEU A 9 18.67 -54.06 -0.95
CA LEU A 9 17.75 -53.50 -1.95
C LEU A 9 16.32 -53.41 -1.42
N PHE A 10 15.82 -54.44 -0.72
CA PHE A 10 14.49 -54.42 -0.11
C PHE A 10 14.37 -53.34 0.96
N ILE A 11 15.37 -53.21 1.85
CA ILE A 11 15.41 -52.15 2.86
C ILE A 11 15.43 -50.77 2.20
N LEU A 12 16.24 -50.57 1.14
CA LEU A 12 16.26 -49.32 0.40
C LEU A 12 14.92 -49.03 -0.26
N ILE A 13 14.24 -50.03 -0.83
CA ILE A 13 12.90 -49.87 -1.42
C ILE A 13 11.87 -49.50 -0.36
N VAL A 14 11.86 -50.18 0.80
CA VAL A 14 10.95 -49.87 1.91
C VAL A 14 11.20 -48.46 2.44
N LEU A 15 12.47 -48.09 2.68
CA LEU A 15 12.83 -46.74 3.11
C LEU A 15 12.42 -45.67 2.07
N MET A 16 12.59 -45.95 0.77
CA MET A 16 12.16 -45.04 -0.30
C MET A 16 10.64 -44.92 -0.35
N ILE A 17 9.88 -46.01 -0.18
CA ILE A 17 8.42 -45.98 -0.13
C ILE A 17 7.94 -45.17 1.07
N GLU A 18 8.47 -45.43 2.27
CA GLU A 18 8.14 -44.66 3.49
C GLU A 18 8.46 -43.17 3.33
N LEU A 19 9.59 -42.84 2.68
CA LEU A 19 9.95 -41.46 2.38
C LEU A 19 8.95 -40.81 1.41
N THR A 20 8.56 -41.51 0.34
CA THR A 20 7.60 -40.98 -0.65
C THR A 20 6.19 -40.75 -0.09
N VAL A 21 5.70 -41.66 0.76
CA VAL A 21 4.40 -41.51 1.43
C VAL A 21 4.43 -40.32 2.40
N ALA A 22 5.48 -40.20 3.22
CA ALA A 22 5.61 -39.10 4.17
C ALA A 22 5.74 -37.71 3.51
N VAL A 23 6.25 -37.63 2.28
CA VAL A 23 6.31 -36.38 1.50
C VAL A 23 4.96 -36.05 0.86
N LYS A 24 4.19 -37.07 0.45
CA LYS A 24 2.85 -36.90 -0.16
C LYS A 24 1.81 -36.43 0.85
N ASP A 25 1.96 -36.77 2.12
CA ASP A 25 1.05 -36.40 3.21
C ASP A 25 1.45 -35.09 3.93
N PHE A 26 2.42 -34.33 3.40
CA PHE A 26 2.82 -33.05 3.98
C PHE A 26 1.86 -31.92 3.58
N PRO A 27 1.44 -31.04 4.51
CA PRO A 27 0.53 -29.94 4.20
C PRO A 27 1.07 -29.02 3.11
N GLN A 28 0.19 -28.58 2.22
CA GLN A 28 0.55 -27.69 1.12
C GLN A 28 0.05 -26.27 1.41
N ILE A 29 0.98 -25.32 1.49
CA ILE A 29 0.61 -23.90 1.53
C ILE A 29 0.18 -23.48 0.12
N LEU A 30 -1.10 -23.15 -0.03
CA LEU A 30 -1.70 -22.68 -1.28
C LEU A 30 -1.55 -21.17 -1.46
N THR A 31 -1.42 -20.42 -0.35
CA THR A 31 -1.08 -18.99 -0.40
C THR A 31 0.27 -18.79 -1.11
N LYS A 32 0.29 -17.88 -2.07
CA LYS A 32 1.52 -17.39 -2.72
C LYS A 32 2.03 -16.16 -2.00
N ALA A 33 3.30 -15.84 -2.20
CA ALA A 33 3.87 -14.61 -1.64
C ALA A 33 3.11 -13.37 -2.14
N TYR A 34 2.78 -12.45 -1.24
CA TYR A 34 2.04 -11.24 -1.59
C TYR A 34 2.45 -10.05 -0.70
N ASN A 35 2.12 -8.85 -1.19
CA ASN A 35 2.35 -7.61 -0.48
C ASN A 35 0.99 -7.03 -0.05
N GLN A 36 0.90 -6.57 1.19
CA GLN A 36 -0.27 -5.89 1.73
C GLN A 36 0.13 -4.51 2.20
N THR A 37 -0.60 -3.49 1.77
CA THR A 37 -0.36 -2.11 2.19
C THR A 37 -1.53 -1.65 3.01
N LEU A 38 -1.27 -1.19 4.24
CA LEU A 38 -2.29 -0.74 5.18
C LEU A 38 -1.88 0.57 5.84
N ASN A 39 -2.85 1.28 6.39
CA ASN A 39 -2.57 2.51 7.14
C ASN A 39 -2.20 2.20 8.59
N VAL A 40 -1.45 3.09 9.23
CA VAL A 40 -1.30 3.09 10.69
C VAL A 40 -2.65 3.07 11.40
N SER A 41 -2.66 2.50 12.60
CA SER A 41 -3.83 2.30 13.47
C SER A 41 -4.92 1.38 12.91
N SER A 42 -4.78 0.86 11.68
CA SER A 42 -5.67 -0.18 11.16
C SER A 42 -5.30 -1.57 11.70
N THR A 43 -6.09 -2.58 11.34
CA THR A 43 -5.82 -3.99 11.68
C THR A 43 -5.29 -4.72 10.44
N ALA A 44 -4.11 -5.33 10.54
CA ALA A 44 -3.64 -6.27 9.51
C ALA A 44 -4.28 -7.65 9.71
N ILE A 45 -4.65 -8.30 8.61
CA ILE A 45 -5.07 -9.69 8.57
C ILE A 45 -4.25 -10.35 7.47
N LEU A 46 -3.24 -11.12 7.87
CA LEU A 46 -2.34 -11.84 6.97
C LEU A 46 -2.79 -13.30 6.90
N THR A 47 -3.33 -13.75 5.77
CA THR A 47 -4.01 -15.05 5.67
C THR A 47 -3.16 -16.08 4.93
N CYS A 48 -2.99 -17.24 5.57
CA CYS A 48 -2.34 -18.42 5.02
C CYS A 48 -3.37 -19.51 4.75
N HIS A 49 -3.57 -19.84 3.47
CA HIS A 49 -4.47 -20.87 2.98
C HIS A 49 -3.66 -22.14 2.75
N ILE A 50 -4.11 -23.24 3.36
CA ILE A 50 -3.39 -24.49 3.48
C ILE A 50 -4.31 -25.64 3.11
N ARG A 51 -3.75 -26.58 2.35
CA ARG A 51 -4.36 -27.86 2.06
C ARG A 51 -3.76 -28.97 2.91
N ASP A 52 -4.61 -29.88 3.37
CA ASP A 52 -4.28 -31.10 4.10
C ASP A 52 -3.46 -30.81 5.37
N LEU A 53 -3.86 -29.81 6.16
CA LEU A 53 -3.16 -29.42 7.40
C LEU A 53 -3.04 -30.58 8.40
N GLY A 54 -4.10 -31.38 8.54
CA GLY A 54 -4.16 -32.49 9.49
C GLY A 54 -3.82 -32.04 10.92
N GLU A 55 -2.92 -32.77 11.57
CA GLU A 55 -2.45 -32.50 12.94
C GLU A 55 -1.26 -31.52 12.99
N HIS A 56 -0.87 -30.93 11.85
CA HIS A 56 0.24 -29.97 11.83
C HIS A 56 -0.21 -28.59 12.32
N HIS A 57 0.75 -27.81 12.83
CA HIS A 57 0.51 -26.44 13.27
C HIS A 57 1.09 -25.43 12.30
N VAL A 58 0.35 -24.34 12.10
CA VAL A 58 0.85 -23.14 11.42
C VAL A 58 1.62 -22.31 12.41
N THR A 59 2.84 -21.93 12.05
CA THR A 59 3.69 -21.04 12.83
C THR A 59 3.87 -19.74 12.06
N TRP A 60 3.55 -18.61 12.70
CA TRP A 60 3.84 -17.31 12.14
C TRP A 60 5.17 -16.80 12.67
N PHE A 61 6.04 -16.34 11.77
CA PHE A 61 7.30 -15.69 12.12
C PHE A 61 7.29 -14.24 11.65
N LYS A 62 7.96 -13.36 12.38
CA LYS A 62 8.40 -12.06 11.86
C LYS A 62 9.87 -12.18 11.49
N HIS A 63 10.18 -11.79 10.26
CA HIS A 63 11.55 -11.76 9.77
C HIS A 63 12.15 -10.38 10.01
N ASP A 64 13.23 -10.33 10.76
CA ASP A 64 14.02 -9.13 10.97
C ASP A 64 15.08 -9.01 9.87
N SER A 65 14.85 -8.08 8.95
CA SER A 65 15.78 -7.81 7.85
C SER A 65 17.14 -7.26 8.30
N SER A 66 17.25 -6.72 9.51
CA SER A 66 18.51 -6.13 10.02
C SER A 66 19.45 -7.19 10.59
N THR A 67 18.89 -8.17 11.30
CA THR A 67 19.65 -9.30 11.88
C THR A 67 19.64 -10.54 10.99
N PHE A 68 18.82 -10.54 9.93
CA PHE A 68 18.52 -11.69 9.06
C PHE A 68 17.91 -12.89 9.81
N LEU A 69 17.41 -12.67 11.03
CA LEU A 69 16.80 -13.70 11.86
C LEU A 69 15.27 -13.68 11.76
N SER A 70 14.66 -14.84 11.97
CA SER A 70 13.21 -14.99 12.09
C SER A 70 12.88 -15.46 13.49
N TYR A 71 11.96 -14.77 14.16
CA TYR A 71 11.47 -15.15 15.49
C TYR A 71 10.00 -15.55 15.43
N PRO A 72 9.60 -16.58 16.19
CA PRO A 72 8.21 -17.04 16.20
C PRO A 72 7.34 -16.00 16.90
N LEU A 73 6.25 -15.62 16.23
CA LEU A 73 5.17 -14.84 16.82
C LEU A 73 4.13 -15.77 17.44
N THR A 74 3.81 -16.86 16.76
CA THR A 74 2.80 -17.84 17.20
C THR A 74 3.17 -19.25 16.78
N VAL A 75 2.70 -20.25 17.53
CA VAL A 75 2.63 -21.65 17.12
C VAL A 75 1.17 -22.10 17.29
N GLY A 76 0.50 -22.43 16.20
CA GLY A 76 -0.95 -22.60 16.21
C GLY A 76 -1.62 -21.32 16.70
N LYS A 77 -2.41 -21.41 17.78
CA LYS A 77 -3.08 -20.26 18.42
C LYS A 77 -2.31 -19.69 19.61
N GLU A 78 -1.20 -20.29 19.99
CA GLU A 78 -0.39 -19.83 21.13
C GLU A 78 0.55 -18.69 20.68
N LEU A 79 0.65 -17.64 21.50
CA LEU A 79 1.51 -16.48 21.26
C LEU A 79 2.88 -16.65 21.91
N PHE A 80 3.94 -16.39 21.15
CA PHE A 80 5.34 -16.41 21.58
C PHE A 80 5.95 -14.99 21.66
N THR A 81 5.22 -13.99 21.16
CA THR A 81 5.54 -12.57 21.32
C THR A 81 4.94 -12.00 22.60
N THR A 82 5.59 -11.01 23.20
CA THR A 82 5.06 -10.23 24.33
C THR A 82 4.06 -9.15 23.90
N ASP A 83 4.01 -8.85 22.60
CA ASP A 83 3.09 -7.86 22.03
C ASP A 83 1.67 -8.44 21.92
N LYS A 84 0.76 -7.93 22.75
CA LYS A 84 -0.63 -8.38 22.86
C LYS A 84 -1.52 -7.97 21.69
N ARG A 85 -1.02 -7.16 20.76
CA ARG A 85 -1.77 -6.77 19.54
C ARG A 85 -1.83 -7.90 18.51
N TYR A 86 -0.97 -8.90 18.64
CA TYR A 86 -0.97 -10.08 17.78
C TYR A 86 -2.05 -11.07 18.24
N SER A 87 -2.80 -11.62 17.28
CA SER A 87 -3.83 -12.63 17.50
C SER A 87 -3.91 -13.58 16.30
N ILE A 88 -4.57 -14.73 16.50
CA ILE A 88 -4.78 -15.73 15.46
C ILE A 88 -6.27 -15.99 15.28
N SER A 89 -6.73 -15.85 14.04
CA SER A 89 -8.03 -16.37 13.61
C SER A 89 -7.83 -17.51 12.62
N SER A 90 -8.59 -18.58 12.79
CA SER A 90 -8.45 -19.78 11.95
C SER A 90 -9.81 -20.41 11.70
N TYR A 91 -10.07 -20.81 10.46
CA TYR A 91 -11.27 -21.56 10.09
C TYR A 91 -10.96 -22.58 8.99
N SER A 92 -11.81 -23.59 8.87
CA SER A 92 -11.71 -24.60 7.80
C SER A 92 -12.98 -24.58 6.98
N THR A 93 -12.86 -24.63 5.65
CA THR A 93 -14.00 -24.70 4.73
C THR A 93 -14.34 -26.13 4.34
N SER A 94 -13.40 -27.06 4.51
CA SER A 94 -13.59 -28.50 4.34
C SER A 94 -12.61 -29.26 5.23
N MET A 95 -12.67 -30.60 5.21
CA MET A 95 -11.68 -31.44 5.91
C MET A 95 -10.23 -31.22 5.42
N ARG A 96 -10.06 -30.70 4.19
CA ARG A 96 -8.75 -30.52 3.57
C ARG A 96 -8.32 -29.07 3.46
N GLU A 97 -9.19 -28.10 3.64
CA GLU A 97 -8.90 -26.70 3.34
C GLU A 97 -9.02 -25.85 4.61
N SER A 98 -7.90 -25.27 5.03
CA SER A 98 -7.77 -24.48 6.26
C SER A 98 -7.18 -23.10 5.99
N TYR A 99 -7.69 -22.10 6.69
CA TYR A 99 -7.26 -20.71 6.61
C TYR A 99 -6.78 -20.27 7.99
N TRP A 100 -5.54 -19.81 8.05
CA TRP A 100 -4.89 -19.35 9.27
C TRP A 100 -4.42 -17.92 9.07
N SER A 101 -5.03 -16.99 9.81
CA SER A 101 -4.77 -15.57 9.69
C SER A 101 -4.06 -15.05 10.93
N LEU A 102 -2.94 -14.36 10.72
CA LEU A 102 -2.31 -13.51 11.73
C LEU A 102 -3.00 -12.15 11.72
N GLU A 103 -3.57 -11.78 12.85
CA GLU A 103 -4.19 -10.48 13.07
C GLU A 103 -3.24 -9.60 13.89
N ILE A 104 -3.05 -8.35 13.44
CA ILE A 104 -2.23 -7.36 14.15
C ILE A 104 -3.08 -6.12 14.33
N TYR A 105 -3.55 -5.90 15.55
CA TYR A 105 -4.37 -4.74 15.88
C TYR A 105 -3.53 -3.48 16.05
N GLN A 106 -4.12 -2.31 15.75
CA GLN A 106 -3.49 -1.00 15.96
C GLN A 106 -2.07 -0.94 15.37
N LEU A 107 -1.98 -1.13 14.05
CA LEU A 107 -0.69 -1.14 13.35
C LEU A 107 0.13 0.12 13.60
N ASN A 108 1.43 -0.04 13.85
CA ASN A 108 2.39 1.04 13.93
C ASN A 108 3.54 0.83 12.94
N LEU A 109 4.39 1.83 12.71
CA LEU A 109 5.47 1.74 11.70
C LEU A 109 6.49 0.61 11.95
N SER A 110 6.62 0.10 13.17
CA SER A 110 7.53 -1.01 13.49
C SER A 110 6.97 -2.39 13.10
N ASP A 111 5.67 -2.46 12.79
CA ASP A 111 5.04 -3.67 12.25
C ASP A 111 5.32 -3.86 10.75
N GLU A 112 5.85 -2.86 10.06
CA GLU A 112 6.27 -3.00 8.66
C GLU A 112 7.39 -4.04 8.54
N GLY A 113 7.23 -5.01 7.63
CA GLY A 113 8.21 -6.05 7.45
C GLY A 113 7.66 -7.31 6.78
N THR A 114 8.50 -8.34 6.75
CA THR A 114 8.15 -9.64 6.19
C THR A 114 7.69 -10.58 7.29
N TYR A 115 6.53 -11.18 7.08
CA TYR A 115 5.95 -12.22 7.92
C TYR A 115 6.00 -13.54 7.17
N LEU A 116 6.32 -14.64 7.85
CA LEU A 116 6.36 -15.97 7.26
C LEU A 116 5.24 -16.82 7.86
N CYS A 117 4.36 -17.34 7.03
CA CYS A 117 3.54 -18.48 7.40
C CYS A 117 4.34 -19.74 7.11
N GLN A 118 4.62 -20.54 8.15
CA GLN A 118 5.42 -21.75 8.04
C GLN A 118 4.70 -22.95 8.64
N ILE A 119 4.85 -24.10 7.98
CA ILE A 119 4.51 -25.41 8.50
C ILE A 119 5.79 -26.23 8.45
N ALA A 120 6.14 -26.85 9.57
CA ALA A 120 7.34 -27.66 9.68
C ALA A 120 7.05 -28.94 10.46
N ASN A 121 7.74 -30.02 10.07
CA ASN A 121 7.85 -31.23 10.86
C ASN A 121 9.32 -31.70 10.83
N ARG A 122 9.61 -32.88 11.38
CA ARG A 122 11.00 -33.42 11.42
C ARG A 122 11.63 -33.66 10.05
N ARG A 123 10.85 -33.76 8.97
CA ARG A 123 11.31 -34.19 7.64
C ARG A 123 11.17 -33.10 6.57
N ALA A 124 10.24 -32.17 6.73
CA ALA A 124 9.89 -31.17 5.72
C ALA A 124 9.51 -29.82 6.34
N THR A 125 9.69 -28.76 5.57
CA THR A 125 9.29 -27.40 5.91
C THR A 125 8.76 -26.71 4.67
N ALA A 126 7.58 -26.10 4.76
CA ALA A 126 7.03 -25.19 3.77
C ALA A 126 6.83 -23.83 4.40
N SER A 127 7.18 -22.77 3.68
CA SER A 127 6.99 -21.39 4.15
C SER A 127 6.66 -20.45 3.00
N VAL A 128 5.77 -19.49 3.25
CA VAL A 128 5.47 -18.41 2.31
C VAL A 128 5.72 -17.04 2.96
N PRO A 129 6.45 -16.13 2.29
CA PRO A 129 6.66 -14.77 2.77
C PRO A 129 5.50 -13.85 2.38
N ILE A 130 5.08 -13.01 3.32
CA ILE A 130 4.06 -11.97 3.14
C ILE A 130 4.67 -10.66 3.61
N PHE A 131 4.70 -9.65 2.74
CA PHE A 131 5.26 -8.34 3.07
C PHE A 131 4.15 -7.36 3.47
N LEU A 132 4.21 -6.86 4.70
CA LEU A 132 3.32 -5.82 5.20
C LEU A 132 4.00 -4.45 5.08
N HIS A 133 3.44 -3.58 4.24
CA HIS A 133 3.84 -2.17 4.11
C HIS A 133 2.86 -1.28 4.88
N ILE A 134 3.39 -0.32 5.65
CA ILE A 134 2.57 0.57 6.46
C ILE A 134 2.69 2.01 5.96
N GLN A 135 1.53 2.60 5.68
CA GLN A 135 1.37 3.95 5.22
C GLN A 135 0.88 4.85 6.34
N ILE A 136 1.35 6.10 6.32
CA ILE A 136 0.79 7.14 7.16
C ILE A 136 -0.09 8.08 6.32
N PRO A 137 -1.15 8.66 6.92
CA PRO A 137 -1.91 9.71 6.28
C PRO A 137 -1.00 10.88 5.88
N MET A 138 -0.84 11.07 4.58
CA MET A 138 0.02 12.10 3.98
C MET A 138 -0.82 12.95 3.03
N ILE A 139 -0.87 14.25 3.32
CA ILE A 139 -1.65 15.24 2.58
C ILE A 139 -0.69 16.28 2.01
N LEU A 140 -0.88 16.63 0.74
CA LEU A 140 -0.19 17.74 0.09
C LEU A 140 -1.25 18.73 -0.39
N SER A 141 -1.18 19.96 0.10
CA SER A 141 -2.14 21.01 -0.19
C SER A 141 -1.43 22.34 -0.52
N PRO A 142 -1.87 23.07 -1.56
CA PRO A 142 -2.84 22.64 -2.57
C PRO A 142 -2.28 21.56 -3.52
N SER A 143 -3.14 20.74 -4.11
CA SER A 143 -2.76 19.70 -5.10
C SER A 143 -2.56 20.27 -6.50
N ASN A 144 -3.26 21.37 -6.82
CA ASN A 144 -3.07 22.13 -8.04
C ASN A 144 -3.11 23.62 -7.70
N LEU A 145 -2.14 24.37 -8.20
CA LEU A 145 -2.00 25.79 -7.95
C LEU A 145 -1.64 26.49 -9.24
N TYR A 146 -2.42 27.53 -9.57
CA TYR A 146 -2.22 28.37 -10.74
C TYR A 146 -2.07 29.81 -10.25
N VAL A 147 -0.96 30.45 -10.57
CA VAL A 147 -0.64 31.79 -10.06
C VAL A 147 0.05 32.64 -11.10
N GLU A 148 -0.02 33.95 -10.93
CA GLU A 148 0.71 34.90 -11.78
C GLU A 148 2.18 35.02 -11.34
N PRO A 149 3.09 35.44 -12.23
CA PRO A 149 4.47 35.74 -11.86
C PRO A 149 4.55 36.80 -10.75
N GLY A 150 5.52 36.66 -9.85
CA GLY A 150 5.71 37.53 -8.68
C GLY A 150 4.91 37.13 -7.43
N THR A 151 3.99 36.18 -7.53
CA THR A 151 3.19 35.72 -6.39
C THR A 151 4.02 34.91 -5.38
N ASN A 152 3.67 35.01 -4.09
CA ASN A 152 4.24 34.16 -3.05
C ASN A 152 3.50 32.81 -3.02
N VAL A 153 4.21 31.73 -3.31
CA VAL A 153 3.65 30.37 -3.33
C VAL A 153 4.00 29.64 -2.05
N LYS A 154 3.03 28.90 -1.50
CA LYS A 154 3.23 28.05 -0.33
C LYS A 154 2.52 26.71 -0.53
N LEU A 155 3.30 25.64 -0.60
CA LEU A 155 2.81 24.27 -0.56
C LEU A 155 3.00 23.71 0.86
N ASN A 156 2.01 22.99 1.38
CA ASN A 156 2.03 22.35 2.69
C ASN A 156 1.89 20.85 2.51
N CYS A 157 2.94 20.12 2.90
CA CYS A 157 2.91 18.68 3.01
C CYS A 157 2.84 18.28 4.48
N SER A 158 1.79 17.57 4.88
CA SER A 158 1.55 17.20 6.26
C SER A 158 1.40 15.69 6.42
N ILE A 159 2.01 15.15 7.46
CA ILE A 159 1.88 13.75 7.86
C ILE A 159 1.42 13.68 9.31
N LEU A 160 0.46 12.79 9.60
CA LEU A 160 0.09 12.49 10.98
C LEU A 160 1.14 11.58 11.61
N ILE A 161 1.64 11.98 12.78
CA ILE A 161 2.59 11.22 13.58
C ILE A 161 1.81 10.41 14.60
N ASP A 162 2.10 9.12 14.64
CA ASP A 162 1.67 8.26 15.74
C ASP A 162 2.63 8.45 16.92
N ASN A 163 2.08 8.82 18.08
CA ASN A 163 2.82 9.25 19.26
C ASN A 163 3.50 8.10 20.00
N GLU A 164 3.18 6.84 19.69
CA GLU A 164 3.69 5.71 20.47
C GLU A 164 5.14 5.36 20.14
N ASN A 165 5.67 5.77 18.98
CA ASN A 165 7.04 5.44 18.59
C ASN A 165 7.75 6.66 17.97
N ASN A 166 8.70 7.23 18.73
CA ASN A 166 9.61 8.32 18.33
C ASN A 166 10.37 8.07 17.02
N GLN A 167 10.32 6.85 16.48
CA GLN A 167 10.96 6.45 15.23
C GLN A 167 10.36 7.13 13.99
N SER A 168 9.07 7.51 14.03
CA SER A 168 8.40 8.28 12.95
C SER A 168 8.94 9.72 12.83
N LEU A 169 9.47 10.27 13.93
CA LEU A 169 9.98 11.64 14.02
C LEU A 169 11.40 11.79 13.45
N LEU A 170 12.10 10.69 13.18
CA LEU A 170 13.51 10.72 12.77
C LEU A 170 13.72 10.95 11.27
N LEU A 171 12.71 10.71 10.44
CA LEU A 171 12.85 10.82 8.99
C LEU A 171 12.34 12.16 8.46
N PRO A 172 13.13 12.88 7.64
CA PRO A 172 12.70 14.16 7.08
C PRO A 172 11.72 13.97 5.91
N ILE A 173 10.73 14.87 5.84
CA ILE A 173 10.00 15.13 4.60
C ILE A 173 10.95 15.79 3.60
N ASN A 174 11.01 15.25 2.38
CA ASN A 174 11.87 15.72 1.29
C ASN A 174 11.03 16.25 0.11
N TRP A 175 11.54 17.26 -0.59
CA TRP A 175 10.90 17.86 -1.75
C TRP A 175 11.69 17.62 -3.03
N PHE A 176 11.00 17.12 -4.04
CA PHE A 176 11.52 16.90 -5.38
C PHE A 176 10.75 17.76 -6.36
N PHE A 177 11.45 18.26 -7.38
CA PHE A 177 10.86 19.09 -8.42
C PHE A 177 11.15 18.44 -9.74
N LEU A 178 10.10 18.18 -10.52
CA LEU A 178 10.18 17.72 -11.89
C LEU A 178 9.58 18.82 -12.77
N SER A 179 10.42 19.39 -13.65
CA SER A 179 9.98 20.34 -14.67
C SER A 179 10.26 19.77 -16.05
N ASN A 180 9.42 20.14 -17.01
CA ASN A 180 9.65 19.85 -18.42
C ASN A 180 10.67 20.83 -19.05
N GLN A 181 11.09 21.87 -18.32
CA GLN A 181 12.11 22.82 -18.77
C GLN A 181 13.50 22.41 -18.24
N PHE A 182 14.26 21.72 -19.08
CA PHE A 182 15.48 20.97 -18.72
C PHE A 182 16.71 21.77 -18.26
N ASN A 183 16.68 23.10 -18.17
CA ASN A 183 17.91 23.92 -18.06
C ASN A 183 17.92 25.01 -16.96
N LYS A 184 17.20 24.82 -15.86
CA LYS A 184 17.30 25.76 -14.72
C LYS A 184 17.61 25.03 -13.41
N THR A 185 18.87 25.16 -13.01
CA THR A 185 19.38 24.83 -11.67
C THR A 185 18.51 25.49 -10.59
N LYS A 186 18.15 24.71 -9.56
CA LYS A 186 17.27 25.14 -8.46
C LYS A 186 17.85 26.39 -7.78
N PRO A 187 17.09 27.49 -7.64
CA PRO A 187 17.62 28.79 -7.20
C PRO A 187 17.45 28.98 -5.68
N ASP A 188 18.22 29.90 -5.10
CA ASP A 188 18.20 30.27 -3.69
C ASP A 188 16.83 30.83 -3.19
N ASP A 189 15.84 30.95 -4.07
CA ASP A 189 14.50 31.52 -3.84
C ASP A 189 13.47 30.50 -3.26
N ILE A 190 13.85 29.23 -3.15
CA ILE A 190 13.01 28.17 -2.57
C ILE A 190 13.42 27.90 -1.12
N HIS A 191 12.49 28.14 -0.19
CA HIS A 191 12.71 27.88 1.23
C HIS A 191 11.81 26.74 1.73
N VAL A 192 12.39 25.81 2.49
CA VAL A 192 11.64 24.73 3.14
C VAL A 192 11.62 24.96 4.65
N ARG A 193 10.42 25.09 5.23
CA ARG A 193 10.23 25.24 6.67
C ARG A 193 9.46 24.05 7.24
N LYS A 194 9.94 23.46 8.34
CA LYS A 194 9.26 22.36 9.02
C LYS A 194 8.64 22.86 10.34
N ARG A 195 7.47 22.32 10.70
CA ARG A 195 6.80 22.64 11.96
C ARG A 195 5.99 21.43 12.44
N LEU A 196 6.06 21.15 13.74
CA LEU A 196 5.17 20.21 14.41
C LEU A 196 3.92 20.97 14.90
N ILE A 197 2.73 20.51 14.51
CA ILE A 197 1.45 21.11 14.90
C ILE A 197 0.49 19.96 15.22
N ASN A 198 -0.03 19.88 16.45
CA ASN A 198 -1.06 18.88 16.84
C ASN A 198 -0.74 17.45 16.37
N ASN A 199 0.45 16.93 16.70
CA ASN A 199 0.96 15.61 16.27
C ASN A 199 1.02 15.42 14.74
N SER A 200 1.08 16.50 13.97
CA SER A 200 1.28 16.48 12.53
C SER A 200 2.59 17.18 12.19
N LEU A 201 3.46 16.50 11.43
CA LEU A 201 4.66 17.11 10.89
C LEU A 201 4.30 17.81 9.58
N HIS A 202 4.38 19.12 9.59
CA HIS A 202 4.18 19.97 8.42
C HIS A 202 5.52 20.37 7.82
N SER A 203 5.66 20.18 6.51
CA SER A 203 6.73 20.75 5.70
C SER A 203 6.12 21.73 4.71
N TYR A 204 6.52 22.99 4.83
CA TYR A 204 6.11 24.07 3.95
C TYR A 204 7.21 24.35 2.94
N LEU A 205 6.88 24.23 1.65
CA LEU A 205 7.72 24.74 0.57
C LEU A 205 7.22 26.12 0.18
N ILE A 206 8.11 27.11 0.25
CA ILE A 206 7.82 28.51 0.06
C ILE A 206 8.67 29.02 -1.10
N ILE A 207 8.03 29.68 -2.07
CA ILE A 207 8.69 30.34 -3.18
C ILE A 207 8.30 31.81 -3.10
N HIS A 208 9.28 32.68 -2.94
CA HIS A 208 9.06 34.12 -3.02
C HIS A 208 9.19 34.59 -4.46
N HIS A 209 8.29 35.48 -4.89
CA HIS A 209 8.29 36.03 -6.25
C HIS A 209 8.31 34.97 -7.35
N ALA A 210 7.32 34.07 -7.36
CA ALA A 210 7.24 32.93 -8.26
C ALA A 210 7.42 33.32 -9.75
N GLN A 211 8.03 32.44 -10.52
CA GLN A 211 8.41 32.67 -11.92
C GLN A 211 7.95 31.51 -12.79
N THR A 212 7.86 31.72 -14.10
CA THR A 212 7.39 30.70 -15.05
C THR A 212 8.18 29.39 -14.98
N TYR A 213 9.47 29.44 -14.63
CA TYR A 213 10.33 28.26 -14.46
C TYR A 213 10.06 27.44 -13.19
N HIS A 214 9.31 27.98 -12.23
CA HIS A 214 8.83 27.22 -11.07
C HIS A 214 7.64 26.31 -11.43
N SER A 215 7.09 26.46 -12.65
CA SER A 215 6.03 25.60 -13.15
C SER A 215 6.53 24.16 -13.30
N GLY A 216 5.77 23.22 -12.75
CA GLY A 216 6.11 21.81 -12.77
C GLY A 216 5.37 21.02 -11.71
N ILE A 217 5.87 19.81 -11.49
CA ILE A 217 5.35 18.87 -10.49
C ILE A 217 6.24 18.91 -9.27
N TRP A 218 5.69 19.41 -8.17
CA TRP A 218 6.32 19.42 -6.86
C TRP A 218 5.92 18.18 -6.10
N THR A 219 6.89 17.35 -5.77
CA THR A 219 6.67 16.06 -5.13
C THR A 219 7.19 16.10 -3.70
N CYS A 220 6.29 15.98 -2.74
CA CYS A 220 6.63 15.72 -1.36
C CYS A 220 6.82 14.22 -1.16
N VAL A 221 7.92 13.82 -0.51
CA VAL A 221 8.28 12.42 -0.27
C VAL A 221 8.56 12.22 1.21
N TYR A 222 7.94 11.19 1.79
CA TYR A 222 8.21 10.72 3.14
C TYR A 222 8.24 9.19 3.13
N ARG A 223 9.35 8.59 3.59
CA ARG A 223 9.64 7.15 3.41
C ARG A 223 9.44 6.72 1.95
N ARG A 224 8.55 5.76 1.69
CA ARG A 224 8.18 5.26 0.35
C ARG A 224 6.96 5.97 -0.24
N GLN A 225 6.31 6.87 0.52
CA GLN A 225 5.11 7.58 0.08
C GLN A 225 5.47 8.87 -0.66
N ARG A 226 4.72 9.15 -1.73
CA ARG A 226 4.88 10.35 -2.56
C ARG A 226 3.53 11.03 -2.76
N ARG A 227 3.50 12.35 -2.65
CA ARG A 227 2.36 13.20 -3.02
C ARG A 227 2.85 14.30 -3.96
N THR A 228 2.08 14.57 -4.99
CA THR A 228 2.45 15.52 -6.04
C THR A 228 1.48 16.69 -6.08
N ALA A 229 2.00 17.90 -6.23
CA ALA A 229 1.24 19.11 -6.50
C ALA A 229 1.69 19.71 -7.83
N LYS A 230 0.73 20.12 -8.65
CA LYS A 230 1.00 20.82 -9.91
C LYS A 230 1.02 22.32 -9.66
N LEU A 231 2.13 22.98 -9.96
CA LEU A 231 2.24 24.43 -9.96
C LEU A 231 2.34 24.92 -11.40
N ILE A 232 1.51 25.90 -11.78
CA ILE A 232 1.60 26.62 -13.05
C ILE A 232 1.72 28.10 -12.73
N VAL A 233 2.80 28.70 -13.21
CA VAL A 233 3.06 30.14 -13.12
C VAL A 233 3.03 30.71 -14.54
N GLU A 234 2.00 31.49 -14.85
CA GLU A 234 1.77 32.06 -16.18
C GLU A 234 1.07 33.42 -16.07
N LYS A 235 1.18 34.28 -17.07
CA LYS A 235 0.39 35.51 -17.14
C LYS A 235 -1.09 35.21 -17.43
N ASP A 236 -1.98 36.07 -16.93
CA ASP A 236 -3.43 36.05 -17.18
C ASP A 236 -4.16 34.78 -16.71
N VAL A 237 -3.62 34.12 -15.69
CA VAL A 237 -4.19 32.90 -15.10
C VAL A 237 -5.64 33.10 -14.66
N LEU A 238 -5.93 34.23 -14.01
CA LEU A 238 -7.27 34.56 -13.50
C LEU A 238 -8.29 34.78 -14.64
N GLN A 239 -7.86 35.36 -15.77
CA GLN A 239 -8.72 35.53 -16.93
C GLN A 239 -9.05 34.19 -17.59
N ARG A 240 -8.06 33.32 -17.78
CA ARG A 240 -8.28 31.97 -18.33
C ARG A 240 -9.18 31.11 -17.45
N GLN A 241 -9.02 31.17 -16.12
CA GLN A 241 -9.91 30.47 -15.20
C GLN A 241 -11.35 30.96 -15.31
N ARG A 242 -11.58 32.28 -15.36
CA ARG A 242 -12.91 32.87 -15.59
C ARG A 242 -13.52 32.40 -16.92
N ILE A 243 -12.74 32.42 -18.01
CA ILE A 243 -13.21 31.98 -19.33
C ILE A 243 -13.52 30.48 -19.32
N SER A 244 -12.69 29.63 -18.71
CA SER A 244 -12.95 28.19 -18.61
C SER A 244 -14.21 27.86 -17.80
N ALA A 245 -14.47 28.61 -16.71
CA ALA A 245 -15.67 28.46 -15.91
C ALA A 245 -16.93 28.92 -16.67
N LEU A 246 -16.82 29.99 -17.46
CA LEU A 246 -17.92 30.44 -18.33
C LEU A 246 -18.21 29.42 -19.44
N LEU A 247 -17.17 28.84 -20.05
CA LEU A 247 -17.31 27.82 -21.09
C LEU A 247 -17.91 26.51 -20.55
N SER A 248 -17.50 26.05 -19.36
CA SER A 248 -18.10 24.85 -18.73
C SER A 248 -19.58 25.04 -18.40
N ASN A 249 -19.97 26.26 -18.03
CA ASN A 249 -21.35 26.59 -17.73
C ASN A 249 -22.21 26.64 -19.01
N ASN A 250 -21.63 27.13 -20.12
CA ASN A 250 -22.30 27.16 -21.41
C ASN A 250 -22.45 25.76 -22.03
N SER A 251 -21.46 24.87 -21.88
CA SER A 251 -21.59 23.47 -22.34
C SER A 251 -22.68 22.71 -21.59
N GLN A 252 -22.84 22.96 -20.29
CA GLN A 252 -23.96 22.38 -19.52
C GLN A 252 -25.31 22.92 -19.99
N ARG A 253 -25.43 24.23 -20.26
CA ARG A 253 -26.65 24.84 -20.82
C ARG A 253 -26.99 24.32 -22.23
N HIS A 254 -25.99 24.09 -23.09
CA HIS A 254 -26.24 23.51 -24.42
C HIS A 254 -26.69 22.05 -24.33
N SER A 255 -26.14 21.26 -23.40
CA SER A 255 -26.57 19.87 -23.19
C SER A 255 -28.01 19.78 -22.64
N SER A 256 -28.43 20.70 -21.76
CA SER A 256 -29.80 20.72 -21.23
C SER A 256 -30.82 21.17 -22.28
N LEU A 257 -30.48 22.16 -23.12
CA LEU A 257 -31.33 22.61 -24.23
C LEU A 257 -31.45 21.52 -25.31
N SER A 258 -30.37 20.83 -25.65
CA SER A 258 -30.38 19.72 -26.62
C SER A 258 -31.22 18.53 -26.13
N ASN A 259 -31.12 18.17 -24.84
CA ASN A 259 -31.94 17.11 -24.26
C ASN A 259 -33.42 17.49 -24.18
N CYS A 260 -33.74 18.77 -23.94
CA CYS A 260 -35.12 19.25 -23.92
C CYS A 260 -35.75 19.22 -25.33
N LEU A 261 -34.99 19.62 -26.36
CA LEU A 261 -35.43 19.55 -27.76
C LEU A 261 -35.65 18.09 -28.21
N LEU A 262 -34.76 17.16 -27.85
CA LEU A 262 -34.94 15.74 -28.14
C LEU A 262 -36.19 15.17 -27.47
N PHE A 263 -36.48 15.58 -26.22
CA PHE A 263 -37.68 15.14 -25.50
C PHE A 263 -38.96 15.66 -26.16
N ILE A 264 -38.97 16.93 -26.58
CA ILE A 264 -40.10 17.54 -27.30
C ILE A 264 -40.31 16.84 -28.65
N MET A 265 -39.23 16.58 -29.39
CA MET A 265 -39.31 15.85 -30.68
C MET A 265 -39.84 14.42 -30.51
N CYS A 266 -39.46 13.70 -29.45
CA CYS A 266 -40.02 12.38 -29.14
C CYS A 266 -41.52 12.44 -28.80
N ILE A 267 -41.98 13.46 -28.08
CA ILE A 267 -43.41 13.63 -27.76
C ILE A 267 -44.21 13.93 -29.04
N VAL A 268 -43.69 14.80 -29.91
CA VAL A 268 -44.32 15.13 -31.19
C VAL A 268 -44.37 13.92 -32.12
N TYR A 269 -43.27 13.16 -32.21
CA TYR A 269 -43.23 11.93 -33.01
C TYR A 269 -44.24 10.88 -32.51
N ASN A 270 -44.31 10.65 -31.20
CA ASN A 270 -45.30 9.72 -30.63
C ASN A 270 -46.75 10.19 -30.80
N ARG A 271 -47.02 11.51 -30.85
CA ARG A 271 -48.38 12.01 -31.17
C ARG A 271 -48.76 11.86 -32.64
N LEU A 272 -47.80 11.90 -33.56
CA LEU A 272 -48.04 11.73 -35.00
C LEU A 272 -48.23 10.27 -35.44
N VAL A 273 -47.75 9.31 -34.65
CA VAL A 273 -47.87 7.86 -34.95
C VAL A 273 -49.20 7.26 -34.47
N PHE A 274 -49.99 7.98 -33.68
CA PHE A 274 -51.27 7.52 -33.11
C PHE A 274 -52.51 8.27 -33.66
N VAL A 275 -52.41 8.86 -34.85
CA VAL A 275 -53.55 9.39 -35.63
C VAL A 275 -53.57 8.70 -36.98
#